data_AF-A0A1C5X5N3-F1
#
_entry.id   AF-A0A1C5X5N3-F1
#
_cell.length_a   1.000
_cell.length_b   1.000
_cell.length_c   1.000
_cell.angle_alpha   90.00
_cell.angle_beta   90.00
_cell.angle_gamma   90.00
#
_symmetry.space_group_name_H-M   'P 1'
#
loop_
_entity.id
_entity.type
_entity.pdbx_description
1 polymer ?
#
loop_
_entity_poly.entity_id
_entity_poly.type
_entity_poly.pdbx_seq_one_letter_code
_entity_poly.pdbx_strand_id
1 'polypeptide(L)'
;MNPAFRNLRRLEFLVTLACTGRCKRCSEGEHASTGGHIDGGAAVRAVYSLCGAFGIDSLMTFGGEPLLCIDEVCEIQAAAQEMSVPKRQLITNGFFNRDEKKIREAALRLAQSGVNDLLLSVDAFH
;
A
#
# COMPACT_ATOMS: atom_id res chain seq x y z
N MET A 1 -8.90 27.10 5.85
CA MET A 1 -8.04 25.90 5.79
C MET A 1 -7.30 25.78 7.11
N ASN A 2 -7.40 24.65 7.82
CA ASN A 2 -6.73 24.44 9.12
C ASN A 2 -5.20 24.53 8.90
N PRO A 3 -4.44 25.30 9.71
CA PRO A 3 -2.99 25.45 9.58
C PRO A 3 -2.22 24.12 9.48
N ALA A 4 -2.74 23.06 10.13
CA ALA A 4 -2.15 21.73 10.12
C ALA A 4 -2.11 21.05 8.74
N PHE A 5 -2.96 21.47 7.80
CA PHE A 5 -3.06 20.86 6.46
C PHE A 5 -2.43 21.70 5.35
N ARG A 6 -1.63 22.73 5.65
CA ARG A 6 -1.04 23.59 4.61
C ARG A 6 0.00 22.88 3.75
N ASN A 7 0.70 21.88 4.29
CA ASN A 7 1.88 21.27 3.67
C ASN A 7 1.76 19.73 3.64
N LEU A 8 0.62 19.22 3.20
CA LEU A 8 0.49 17.78 2.97
C LEU A 8 1.38 17.38 1.77
N ARG A 9 2.37 16.52 2.00
CA ARG A 9 3.32 16.06 0.96
C ARG A 9 3.30 14.54 0.76
N ARG A 10 2.59 13.81 1.62
CA ARG A 10 2.61 12.36 1.64
C ARG A 10 1.25 11.77 1.99
N LEU A 11 0.89 10.72 1.28
CA LEU A 11 -0.29 9.90 1.53
C LEU A 11 0.15 8.50 1.97
N GLU A 12 -0.43 7.98 3.03
CA GLU A 12 -0.18 6.62 3.49
C GLU A 12 -1.51 5.89 3.69
N PHE A 13 -1.63 4.71 3.09
CA PHE A 13 -2.82 3.88 3.15
C PHE A 13 -2.52 2.60 3.89
N LEU A 14 -3.16 2.44 5.05
CA LEU A 14 -3.26 1.18 5.77
C LEU A 14 -4.33 0.33 5.07
N VAL A 15 -3.89 -0.57 4.19
CA VAL A 15 -4.79 -1.34 3.29
C VAL A 15 -5.58 -2.37 4.08
N THR A 16 -4.92 -3.10 4.97
CA THR A 16 -5.55 -4.10 5.83
C THR A 16 -4.71 -4.32 7.08
N LEU A 17 -5.35 -4.76 8.16
CA LEU A 17 -4.68 -5.31 9.34
C LEU A 17 -4.51 -6.84 9.25
N ALA A 18 -5.02 -7.49 8.20
CA ALA A 18 -4.76 -8.90 7.99
C ALA A 18 -3.29 -9.11 7.61
N CYS A 19 -2.63 -10.09 8.20
CA CYS A 19 -1.23 -10.37 7.94
C CYS A 19 -0.96 -11.87 7.91
N THR A 20 -0.16 -12.30 6.94
CA THR A 20 0.43 -13.65 6.92
C THR A 20 1.62 -13.78 7.86
N GLY A 21 2.27 -12.65 8.18
CA GLY A 21 3.34 -12.55 9.15
C GLY A 21 2.83 -12.72 10.59
N ARG A 22 3.65 -13.36 11.43
CA ARG A 22 3.44 -13.50 12.89
C ARG A 22 4.67 -13.02 13.63
N CYS A 23 5.07 -11.80 13.31
CA CYS A 23 6.37 -11.27 13.65
C CYS A 23 6.39 -10.90 15.12
N LYS A 24 7.34 -11.45 15.88
CA LYS A 24 7.47 -11.20 17.33
C LYS A 24 7.69 -9.72 17.69
N ARG A 25 8.09 -8.90 16.71
CA ARG A 25 8.43 -7.49 16.88
C ARG A 25 7.44 -6.56 16.16
N CYS A 26 6.30 -7.07 15.70
CA CYS A 26 5.29 -6.22 15.07
C CYS A 26 4.77 -5.18 16.08
N SER A 27 4.82 -3.89 15.72
CA SER A 27 4.36 -2.80 16.58
C SER A 27 2.84 -2.82 16.81
N GLU A 28 2.10 -3.40 15.86
CA GLU A 28 0.64 -3.51 15.89
C GLU A 28 0.13 -4.75 16.63
N GLY A 29 1.03 -5.63 17.09
CA GLY A 29 0.69 -6.83 17.87
C GLY A 29 0.29 -8.04 17.03
N GLU A 30 -0.67 -8.83 17.52
CA GLU A 30 -1.14 -10.02 16.82
C GLU A 30 -2.16 -9.67 15.74
N HIS A 31 -1.96 -10.24 14.54
CA HIS A 31 -2.83 -10.06 13.40
C HIS A 31 -3.57 -11.36 13.07
N ALA A 32 -4.84 -11.24 12.72
CA ALA A 32 -5.56 -12.33 12.06
C ALA A 32 -5.06 -12.48 10.62
N SER A 33 -5.10 -13.70 10.08
CA SER A 33 -4.78 -13.96 8.66
C SER A 33 -5.89 -13.52 7.70
N THR A 34 -7.03 -13.10 8.24
CA THR A 34 -8.20 -12.60 7.51
C THR A 34 -8.73 -11.36 8.24
N GLY A 35 -9.35 -10.45 7.50
CA GLY A 35 -9.87 -9.22 8.08
C GLY A 35 -10.46 -8.31 7.03
N GLY A 36 -11.00 -7.18 7.49
CA GLY A 36 -11.42 -6.11 6.59
C GLY A 36 -10.21 -5.48 5.88
N HIS A 37 -10.48 -4.94 4.72
CA HIS A 37 -9.58 -4.07 3.96
C HIS A 37 -10.24 -2.72 3.73
N ILE A 38 -9.43 -1.72 3.42
CA ILE A 38 -9.90 -0.40 3.00
C ILE A 38 -10.84 -0.50 1.79
N ASP A 39 -11.78 0.43 1.65
CA ASP A 39 -12.54 0.62 0.42
C ASP A 39 -11.63 1.26 -0.64
N GLY A 40 -11.22 0.46 -1.64
CA GLY A 40 -10.35 0.90 -2.73
C GLY A 40 -10.89 2.11 -3.48
N GLY A 41 -12.19 2.13 -3.78
CA GLY A 41 -12.84 3.25 -4.46
C GLY A 41 -12.82 4.53 -3.63
N ALA A 42 -13.01 4.43 -2.30
CA ALA A 42 -12.88 5.58 -1.40
C ALA A 42 -11.44 6.09 -1.34
N ALA A 43 -10.46 5.18 -1.29
CA ALA A 43 -9.04 5.52 -1.29
C ALA A 43 -8.62 6.22 -2.60
N VAL A 44 -9.06 5.72 -3.75
CA VAL A 44 -8.84 6.33 -5.07
C VAL A 44 -9.43 7.74 -5.14
N ARG A 45 -10.68 7.93 -4.68
CA ARG A 45 -11.30 9.27 -4.61
C ARG A 45 -10.50 10.22 -3.71
N ALA A 46 -9.94 9.72 -2.61
CA ALA A 46 -9.08 10.51 -1.73
C ALA A 46 -7.77 10.92 -2.43
N VAL A 47 -7.13 10.02 -3.20
CA VAL A 47 -5.93 10.34 -3.98
C VAL A 47 -6.20 11.48 -4.94
N TYR A 48 -7.22 11.39 -5.79
CA TYR A 48 -7.54 12.47 -6.74
C TYR A 48 -7.84 13.80 -6.04
N SER A 49 -8.63 13.76 -4.97
CA SER A 49 -9.02 14.96 -4.23
C SER A 49 -7.81 15.65 -3.57
N LEU A 50 -6.91 14.87 -2.96
CA LEU A 50 -5.76 15.41 -2.25
C LEU A 50 -4.64 15.84 -3.20
N CYS A 51 -4.35 15.08 -4.25
CA CYS A 51 -3.38 15.49 -5.26
C CYS A 51 -3.87 16.70 -6.08
N GLY A 52 -5.18 16.89 -6.23
CA GLY A 52 -5.75 18.10 -6.83
C GLY A 52 -5.62 19.36 -5.96
N ALA A 53 -5.43 19.19 -4.65
CA ALA A 53 -5.33 20.29 -3.69
C ALA A 53 -3.90 20.54 -3.18
N PHE A 54 -3.03 19.52 -3.22
CA PHE A 54 -1.71 19.54 -2.60
C PHE A 54 -0.64 18.97 -3.54
N GLY A 55 0.59 19.49 -3.42
CA GLY A 55 1.77 18.92 -4.07
C GLY A 55 2.25 17.67 -3.34
N ILE A 56 1.61 16.53 -3.60
CA ILE A 56 2.00 15.23 -3.03
C ILE A 56 3.26 14.71 -3.71
N ASP A 57 4.32 14.48 -2.93
CA ASP A 57 5.57 13.89 -3.42
C ASP A 57 5.58 12.37 -3.32
N SER A 58 4.85 11.82 -2.36
CA SER A 58 4.89 10.38 -2.11
C SER A 58 3.56 9.78 -1.69
N LEU A 59 3.31 8.57 -2.15
CA LEU A 59 2.21 7.72 -1.72
C LEU A 59 2.77 6.37 -1.29
N MET A 60 2.27 5.82 -0.19
CA MET A 60 2.64 4.51 0.31
C MET A 60 1.40 3.66 0.62
N THR A 61 1.40 2.42 0.15
CA THR A 61 0.47 1.39 0.63
C THR A 61 1.22 0.44 1.57
N PHE A 62 0.61 0.18 2.73
CA PHE A 62 1.17 -0.71 3.76
C PHE A 62 0.04 -1.31 4.61
N GLY A 63 0.37 -2.09 5.64
CA GLY A 63 -0.62 -2.75 6.48
C GLY A 63 0.01 -3.90 7.26
N GLY A 64 -0.81 -4.91 7.54
CA GLY A 64 -0.32 -6.25 7.83
C GLY A 64 0.44 -6.81 6.62
N GLU A 65 -0.25 -7.54 5.75
CA GLU A 65 0.27 -7.89 4.42
C GLU A 65 -0.64 -7.31 3.33
N PRO A 66 -0.28 -6.16 2.73
CA PRO A 66 -1.13 -5.48 1.76
C PRO A 66 -1.34 -6.28 0.47
N LEU A 67 -0.47 -7.22 0.11
CA LEU A 67 -0.65 -8.07 -1.08
C LEU A 67 -1.73 -9.14 -0.90
N LEU A 68 -2.31 -9.28 0.30
CA LEU A 68 -3.60 -9.99 0.47
C LEU A 68 -4.77 -9.23 -0.18
N CYS A 69 -4.61 -7.93 -0.42
CA CYS A 69 -5.60 -6.99 -0.98
C CYS A 69 -4.99 -6.28 -2.21
N ILE A 70 -4.50 -7.09 -3.15
CA ILE A 70 -3.74 -6.59 -4.31
C ILE A 70 -4.57 -5.71 -5.24
N ASP A 71 -5.88 -5.94 -5.32
CA ASP A 71 -6.79 -5.14 -6.14
C ASP A 71 -6.79 -3.69 -5.63
N GLU A 72 -7.02 -3.49 -4.33
CA GLU A 72 -6.99 -2.17 -3.68
C GLU A 72 -5.61 -1.51 -3.79
N VAL A 73 -4.53 -2.28 -3.59
CA VAL A 73 -3.16 -1.76 -3.76
C VAL A 73 -2.96 -1.23 -5.17
N CYS A 74 -3.30 -2.01 -6.19
CA CYS A 74 -3.12 -1.60 -7.58
C CYS A 74 -3.99 -0.40 -7.96
N GLU A 75 -5.24 -0.34 -7.51
CA GLU A 75 -6.14 0.79 -7.76
C GLU A 75 -5.60 2.09 -7.19
N ILE A 76 -5.15 2.07 -5.93
CA ILE A 76 -4.59 3.25 -5.26
C ILE A 76 -3.30 3.72 -5.95
N GLN A 77 -2.41 2.79 -6.31
CA GLN A 77 -1.13 3.11 -6.95
C GLN A 77 -1.32 3.64 -8.38
N ALA A 78 -2.28 3.08 -9.13
CA ALA A 78 -2.64 3.57 -10.45
C ALA A 78 -3.15 5.01 -10.40
N ALA A 79 -4.04 5.34 -9.46
CA ALA A 79 -4.50 6.71 -9.26
C ALA A 79 -3.33 7.66 -8.91
N ALA A 80 -2.37 7.19 -8.11
CA ALA A 80 -1.17 7.96 -7.78
C ALA A 80 -0.29 8.21 -9.02
N GLN A 81 -0.16 7.21 -9.89
CA GLN A 81 0.57 7.31 -11.15
C GLN A 81 -0.09 8.30 -12.12
N GLU A 82 -1.42 8.24 -12.26
CA GLU A 82 -2.19 9.19 -13.08
C GLU A 82 -2.02 10.63 -12.59
N MET A 83 -2.00 10.82 -11.27
CA MET A 83 -1.73 12.12 -10.64
C MET A 83 -0.24 12.50 -10.62
N SER A 84 0.62 11.72 -11.30
CA SER A 84 2.06 11.97 -11.42
C SER A 84 2.80 12.09 -10.08
N VAL A 85 2.30 11.44 -9.02
CA VAL A 85 2.99 11.40 -7.71
C VAL A 85 4.34 10.71 -7.90
N PRO A 86 5.48 11.37 -7.62
CA PRO A 86 6.77 10.85 -8.09
C PRO A 86 7.22 9.59 -7.36
N LYS A 87 6.96 9.47 -6.05
CA LYS A 87 7.37 8.32 -5.24
C LYS A 87 6.16 7.46 -4.83
N ARG A 88 6.08 6.23 -5.34
CA ARG A 88 4.92 5.34 -5.19
C ARG A 88 5.39 4.03 -4.59
N GLN A 89 5.24 3.96 -3.26
CA GLN A 89 5.88 2.98 -2.40
C GLN A 89 4.91 1.86 -1.98
N LEU A 90 5.43 0.65 -1.83
CA LEU A 90 4.73 -0.47 -1.20
C LEU A 90 5.64 -1.08 -0.14
N ILE A 91 5.15 -1.26 1.09
CA ILE A 91 5.80 -2.10 2.11
C ILE A 91 5.11 -3.46 2.12
N THR A 92 5.86 -4.55 1.99
CA THR A 92 5.33 -5.93 2.05
C THR A 92 6.32 -6.85 2.75
N ASN A 93 5.84 -7.93 3.36
CA ASN A 93 6.69 -9.03 3.82
C ASN A 93 7.03 -10.02 2.69
N GLY A 94 6.39 -9.89 1.53
CA GLY A 94 6.64 -10.72 0.34
C GLY A 94 6.01 -12.11 0.38
N PHE A 95 5.34 -12.49 1.47
CA PHE A 95 4.72 -13.79 1.68
C PHE A 95 3.18 -13.69 1.73
N PHE A 96 2.55 -13.60 0.57
CA PHE A 96 1.08 -13.50 0.43
C PHE A 96 0.47 -14.70 -0.33
N ASN A 97 1.30 -15.49 -1.02
CA ASN A 97 0.88 -16.69 -1.73
C ASN A 97 2.01 -17.73 -1.77
N ARG A 98 1.66 -19.00 -2.02
CA ARG A 98 2.62 -20.08 -2.26
C ARG A 98 2.70 -20.49 -3.74
N ASP A 99 1.73 -20.06 -4.54
CA ASP A 99 1.69 -20.34 -5.98
C ASP A 99 2.56 -19.33 -6.73
N GLU A 100 3.66 -19.82 -7.32
CA GLU A 100 4.62 -19.01 -8.08
C GLU A 100 3.94 -18.23 -9.22
N LYS A 101 2.92 -18.79 -9.88
CA LYS A 101 2.21 -18.10 -10.96
C LYS A 101 1.48 -16.86 -10.43
N LYS A 102 0.81 -16.99 -9.28
CA LYS A 102 0.12 -15.88 -8.63
C LYS A 102 1.09 -14.82 -8.12
N ILE A 103 2.27 -15.23 -7.65
CA ILE A 103 3.32 -14.29 -7.24
C ILE A 103 3.84 -13.50 -8.44
N ARG A 104 4.08 -14.16 -9.58
CA ARG A 104 4.52 -13.49 -10.81
C ARG A 104 3.46 -12.55 -11.36
N GLU A 105 2.19 -12.97 -11.35
CA GLU A 105 1.06 -12.12 -11.73
C GLU A 105 0.98 -10.89 -10.83
N ALA A 106 1.09 -11.05 -9.52
CA ALA A 106 1.10 -9.94 -8.58
C ALA A 106 2.24 -8.95 -8.87
N ALA A 107 3.47 -9.43 -9.09
CA ALA A 107 4.59 -8.58 -9.44
C ALA A 107 4.36 -7.76 -10.73
N LEU A 108 3.77 -8.39 -11.76
CA LEU A 108 3.41 -7.71 -13.01
C LEU A 108 2.35 -6.63 -12.77
N ARG A 109 1.30 -6.96 -12.01
CA ARG A 109 0.23 -6.03 -11.66
C ARG A 109 0.75 -4.82 -10.89
N LEU A 110 1.66 -5.02 -9.93
CA LEU A 110 2.30 -3.93 -9.18
C LEU A 110 3.08 -2.99 -10.11
N ALA A 111 3.89 -3.55 -11.00
CA ALA A 111 4.65 -2.76 -11.99
C ALA A 111 3.71 -1.98 -12.93
N GLN A 112 2.63 -2.61 -13.40
CA GLN A 112 1.63 -1.99 -14.27
C GLN A 112 0.83 -0.88 -13.56
N SER A 113 0.56 -1.04 -12.26
CA SER A 113 -0.09 -0.01 -11.43
C SER A 113 0.82 1.16 -11.07
N GLY A 114 2.07 1.14 -11.51
CA GLY A 114 3.00 2.26 -11.36
C GLY A 114 3.82 2.26 -10.08
N VAL A 115 3.79 1.21 -9.25
CA VAL A 115 4.70 1.08 -8.09
C VAL A 115 6.15 1.21 -8.57
N ASN A 116 6.93 2.08 -7.94
CA ASN A 116 8.31 2.34 -8.34
C ASN A 116 9.33 2.26 -7.20
N ASP A 117 8.89 1.97 -5.98
CA ASP A 117 9.76 1.79 -4.82
C ASP A 117 9.17 0.70 -3.90
N LEU A 118 9.78 -0.49 -3.92
CA LEU A 118 9.33 -1.66 -3.16
C LEU A 118 10.19 -1.85 -1.92
N LEU A 119 9.56 -1.82 -0.74
CA LEU A 119 10.21 -1.99 0.54
C LEU A 119 9.87 -3.39 1.07
N LEU A 120 10.81 -4.31 0.93
CA LEU A 120 10.65 -5.69 1.40
C LEU A 120 11.09 -5.80 2.86
N SER A 121 10.18 -6.23 3.72
CA SER A 121 10.46 -6.51 5.13
C SER A 121 11.24 -7.82 5.23
N VAL A 122 12.55 -7.71 5.43
CA VAL A 122 13.44 -8.85 5.62
C VAL A 122 14.08 -8.74 6.99
N ASP A 123 13.76 -9.67 7.88
CA ASP A 123 14.50 -9.87 9.12
C ASP A 123 14.58 -11.37 9.44
N ALA A 124 15.35 -11.75 10.47
CA ALA A 124 15.49 -13.15 10.88
C ALA A 124 14.20 -13.81 11.41
N PHE A 125 13.08 -13.07 11.42
CA PHE A 125 11.77 -13.48 11.92
C PHE A 125 10.68 -13.43 10.83
N HIS A 126 11.01 -13.02 9.60
CA HIS A 126 10.19 -13.10 8.39
C HIS A 126 10.72 -14.19 7.46
#